data_AF-A0A3S3SLH7-F1
#
_entry.id   AF-A0A3S3SLH7-F1
#
_cell.length_a   1.000
_cell.length_b   1.000
_cell.length_c   1.000
_cell.angle_alpha   90.00
_cell.angle_beta   90.00
_cell.angle_gamma   90.00
#
_symmetry.space_group_name_H-M   'P 1'
#
loop_
_entity.id
_entity.type
_entity.pdbx_description
1 polymer ?
#
loop_
_entity_poly.entity_id
_entity_poly.type
_entity_poly.pdbx_seq_one_letter_code
_entity_poly.pdbx_strand_id
1 'polypeptide(L)'
;MKSHKLFTGVALVGFGIYFLLKVLKVTPFESFYSWPTLLIIVGLAFLFQGFLGKDYSSILPGVILTGFGLHFQLVNKLAIWPNDTGTFLLIIALGFILFHQKAGSGLMNGVLFLLLAGFLLFYEDIIDSITFIQVGQETLKFLTPLLFLLIGGYFLLSKRK
;
A
#
# COMPACT_ATOMS: atom_id res chain seq x y z
N MET A 1 29.86 0.77 0.40
CA MET A 1 28.90 0.82 1.52
C MET A 1 27.89 1.93 1.22
N LYS A 2 26.74 1.60 0.61
CA LYS A 2 25.76 2.62 0.18
C LYS A 2 25.12 3.26 1.42
N SER A 3 25.03 4.58 1.40
CA SER A 3 24.82 5.43 2.57
C SER A 3 23.40 5.31 3.14
N HIS A 4 23.24 4.59 4.26
CA HIS A 4 22.05 4.69 5.14
C HIS A 4 21.94 6.04 5.86
N LYS A 5 22.95 6.92 5.73
CA LYS A 5 22.99 8.23 6.39
C LYS A 5 21.84 9.14 5.95
N LEU A 6 21.40 9.01 4.68
CA LEU A 6 20.30 9.83 4.15
C LEU A 6 18.97 9.42 4.79
N PHE A 7 18.67 8.12 4.85
CA PHE A 7 17.52 7.62 5.60
C PHE A 7 17.50 8.14 7.04
N THR A 8 18.59 7.93 7.79
CA THR A 8 18.68 8.34 9.20
C THR A 8 18.50 9.84 9.36
N GLY A 9 19.14 10.65 8.50
CA GLY A 9 19.03 12.10 8.52
C GLY A 9 17.60 12.58 8.27
N VAL A 10 16.95 12.07 7.22
CA VAL A 10 15.57 12.46 6.87
C VAL A 10 14.59 12.02 7.95
N ALA A 11 14.73 10.81 8.48
CA ALA A 11 13.89 10.30 9.56
C ALA A 11 14.02 11.17 10.83
N LEU A 12 15.25 11.48 11.25
CA LEU A 12 15.49 12.32 12.43
C LEU A 12 14.92 13.74 12.26
N VAL A 13 15.10 14.34 11.07
CA VAL A 13 14.51 15.65 10.77
C VAL A 13 12.98 15.58 10.81
N GLY A 14 12.37 14.58 10.19
CA GLY A 14 10.91 14.42 10.18
C GLY A 14 10.33 14.19 11.58
N PHE A 15 10.95 13.32 12.38
CA PHE A 15 10.55 13.12 13.78
C PHE A 15 10.75 14.38 14.62
N GLY A 16 11.88 15.08 14.44
CA GLY A 16 12.16 16.34 15.13
C GLY A 16 11.09 17.39 14.86
N ILE A 17 10.73 17.59 13.59
CA ILE A 17 9.64 18.50 13.19
C ILE A 17 8.31 18.05 13.81
N TYR A 18 7.98 16.76 13.73
CA TYR A 18 6.74 16.22 14.30
C TYR A 18 6.62 16.49 15.79
N PHE A 19 7.64 16.16 16.57
CA PHE A 19 7.62 16.36 18.02
C PHE A 19 7.65 17.84 18.38
N LEU A 20 8.40 18.67 17.65
CA LEU A 20 8.42 20.11 17.85
C LEU A 20 7.03 20.72 17.64
N LEU A 21 6.36 20.39 16.54
CA LEU A 21 4.98 20.84 16.27
C LEU A 21 4.02 20.38 17.37
N LYS A 22 4.14 19.13 17.82
CA LYS A 22 3.32 18.57 18.89
C LYS A 22 3.51 19.30 20.22
N VAL A 23 4.75 19.66 20.59
CA VAL A 23 5.06 20.42 21.80
C VAL A 23 4.52 21.85 21.71
N LEU A 24 4.64 22.48 20.54
CA LEU A 24 4.12 23.83 20.28
C LEU A 24 2.59 23.88 20.18
N LYS A 25 1.90 22.72 20.17
CA LYS A 25 0.44 22.59 20.04
C LYS A 25 -0.13 23.42 18.90
N VAL A 26 0.47 23.27 17.71
CA VAL A 26 0.05 24.02 16.53
C VAL A 26 -1.32 23.50 16.07
N THR A 27 -2.38 24.26 16.35
CA THR A 27 -3.80 23.91 16.13
C THR A 27 -4.13 23.26 14.78
N PRO A 28 -3.67 23.76 13.61
CA PRO A 28 -3.98 23.10 12.33
C PRO A 28 -3.42 21.67 12.19
N PHE A 29 -2.42 21.30 12.99
CA PHE A 29 -1.77 19.99 12.92
C PHE A 29 -2.24 19.00 13.98
N GLU A 30 -3.19 19.35 14.85
CA GLU A 30 -3.64 18.46 15.93
C GLU A 30 -4.15 17.10 15.43
N SER A 31 -4.91 17.11 14.33
CA SER A 31 -5.41 15.88 13.71
C SER A 31 -4.32 14.99 13.07
N PHE A 32 -3.10 15.50 12.96
CA PHE A 32 -1.93 14.80 12.42
C PHE A 32 -0.96 14.33 13.53
N TYR A 33 -1.26 14.54 14.82
CA TYR A 33 -0.44 14.01 15.92
C TYR A 33 -0.76 12.56 16.26
N SER A 34 -0.69 11.69 15.25
CA SER A 34 -1.09 10.28 15.33
C SER A 34 0.00 9.38 14.76
N TRP A 35 -0.08 8.08 15.10
CA TRP A 35 0.86 7.07 14.62
C TRP A 35 0.95 6.93 13.08
N PRO A 36 -0.11 7.17 12.27
CA PRO A 36 0.01 7.16 10.81
C PRO A 36 0.98 8.21 10.28
N THR A 37 1.13 9.35 10.96
CA THR A 37 2.09 10.39 10.60
C THR A 37 3.53 9.90 10.78
N LEU A 38 3.78 9.07 11.80
CA LEU A 38 5.08 8.43 11.99
C LEU A 38 5.38 7.46 10.84
N LEU A 39 4.37 6.71 10.36
CA LEU A 39 4.53 5.88 9.16
C LEU A 39 4.86 6.70 7.93
N ILE A 40 4.19 7.85 7.73
CA ILE A 40 4.49 8.77 6.62
C ILE A 40 5.93 9.28 6.72
N ILE A 41 6.40 9.68 7.90
CA ILE A 41 7.77 10.17 8.10
C ILE A 41 8.79 9.10 7.72
N VAL A 42 8.62 7.86 8.22
CA VAL A 42 9.53 6.75 7.91
C VAL A 42 9.44 6.36 6.44
N GLY A 43 8.23 6.32 5.88
CA GLY A 43 7.99 6.04 4.47
C GLY A 43 8.66 7.07 3.55
N LEU A 44 8.53 8.37 3.86
CA LEU A 44 9.22 9.44 3.15
C LEU A 44 10.73 9.28 3.27
N ALA A 45 11.28 8.95 4.45
CA ALA A 45 12.71 8.70 4.61
C ALA A 45 13.21 7.57 3.69
N PHE A 46 12.45 6.47 3.58
CA PHE A 46 12.74 5.39 2.61
C PHE A 46 12.62 5.86 1.15
N LEU A 47 11.63 6.68 0.81
CA LEU A 47 11.49 7.24 -0.54
C LEU A 47 12.67 8.15 -0.91
N PHE A 48 13.09 9.04 -0.01
CA PHE A 48 14.28 9.88 -0.21
C PHE A 48 15.54 9.02 -0.37
N GLN A 49 15.72 8.00 0.46
CA GLN A 49 16.80 7.01 0.31
C GLN A 49 16.73 6.30 -1.06
N GLY A 50 15.52 5.93 -1.50
CA GLY A 50 15.26 5.26 -2.76
C GLY A 50 15.61 6.10 -3.98
N PHE A 51 15.14 7.34 -4.02
CA PHE A 51 15.31 8.23 -5.17
C PHE A 51 16.64 9.00 -5.16
N LEU A 52 17.00 9.65 -4.04
CA LEU A 52 18.22 10.47 -3.93
C LEU A 52 19.43 9.60 -3.56
N GLY A 53 19.25 8.65 -2.66
CA GLY A 53 20.30 7.72 -2.24
C GLY A 53 20.64 6.65 -3.28
N LYS A 54 19.89 6.58 -4.39
CA LYS A 54 20.01 5.57 -5.46
C LYS A 54 19.97 4.13 -4.92
N ASP A 55 19.24 3.93 -3.83
CA ASP A 55 18.99 2.62 -3.25
C ASP A 55 17.54 2.22 -3.54
N TYR A 56 17.29 1.83 -4.79
CA TYR A 56 15.94 1.56 -5.26
C TYR A 56 15.19 0.50 -4.47
N SER A 57 15.91 -0.39 -3.75
CA SER A 57 15.30 -1.38 -2.84
C SER A 57 14.46 -0.72 -1.73
N SER A 58 14.78 0.53 -1.37
CA SER A 58 14.04 1.34 -0.39
C SER A 58 12.73 1.94 -0.94
N ILE A 59 12.49 1.93 -2.25
CA ILE A 59 11.27 2.52 -2.84
C ILE A 59 10.04 1.76 -2.38
N LEU A 60 10.07 0.42 -2.43
CA LEU A 60 8.92 -0.42 -2.07
C LEU A 60 8.46 -0.19 -0.62
N PRO A 61 9.32 -0.32 0.42
CA PRO A 61 8.91 -0.02 1.79
C PRO A 61 8.52 1.46 1.96
N GLY A 62 9.15 2.38 1.23
CA GLY A 62 8.80 3.80 1.26
C GLY A 62 7.38 4.09 0.78
N VAL A 63 6.98 3.52 -0.36
CA VAL A 63 5.61 3.67 -0.89
C VAL A 63 4.59 3.00 0.03
N ILE A 64 4.87 1.79 0.53
CA ILE A 64 3.94 1.06 1.40
C ILE A 64 3.70 1.82 2.71
N LEU A 65 4.76 2.24 3.40
CA LEU A 65 4.63 2.95 4.68
C LEU A 65 3.95 4.32 4.50
N THR A 66 4.33 5.06 3.46
CA THR A 66 3.70 6.36 3.16
C THR A 66 2.23 6.17 2.79
N GLY A 67 1.94 5.24 1.89
CA GLY A 67 0.58 4.97 1.44
C GLY A 67 -0.32 4.47 2.57
N PHE A 68 0.16 3.59 3.43
CA PHE A 68 -0.61 3.11 4.58
C PHE A 68 -0.86 4.23 5.59
N GLY A 69 0.18 5.04 5.89
CA GLY A 69 0.01 6.20 6.76
C GLY A 69 -0.99 7.21 6.20
N LEU A 70 -0.96 7.46 4.88
CA LEU A 70 -1.96 8.30 4.19
C LEU A 70 -3.36 7.67 4.26
N HIS A 71 -3.49 6.37 3.97
CA HIS A 71 -4.77 5.67 4.06
C HIS A 71 -5.40 5.83 5.45
N PHE A 72 -4.64 5.57 6.53
CA PHE A 72 -5.17 5.70 7.89
C PHE A 72 -5.49 7.15 8.29
N GLN A 73 -4.84 8.16 7.70
CA GLN A 73 -5.21 9.56 7.91
C GLN A 73 -6.45 9.98 7.13
N LEU A 74 -6.61 9.46 5.91
CA LEU A 74 -7.64 9.90 4.97
C LEU A 74 -8.95 9.13 5.11
N VAL A 75 -8.91 7.87 5.55
CA VAL A 75 -10.10 7.00 5.63
C VAL A 75 -11.23 7.57 6.49
N ASN A 76 -10.88 8.33 7.53
CA ASN A 76 -11.87 8.98 8.41
C ASN A 76 -12.15 10.44 8.01
N LYS A 77 -11.54 10.95 6.94
CA LYS A 77 -11.63 12.36 6.52
C LYS A 77 -12.24 12.54 5.13
N LEU A 78 -12.09 11.57 4.24
CA LEU A 78 -12.57 11.62 2.87
C LEU A 78 -13.60 10.51 2.64
N ALA A 79 -14.86 10.89 2.44
CA ALA A 79 -15.95 9.93 2.18
C ALA A 79 -15.75 9.10 0.89
N ILE A 80 -14.97 9.62 -0.07
CA ILE A 80 -14.68 8.96 -1.36
C ILE A 80 -13.55 7.91 -1.21
N TRP A 81 -12.79 7.93 -0.10
CA TRP A 81 -11.64 7.05 0.06
C TRP A 81 -12.08 5.65 0.51
N PRO A 82 -11.73 4.57 -0.22
CA PRO A 82 -12.24 3.23 0.10
C PRO A 82 -11.60 2.68 1.38
N ASN A 83 -12.44 2.14 2.26
CA ASN A 83 -12.05 1.51 3.53
C ASN A 83 -12.04 -0.02 3.42
N ASP A 84 -11.42 -0.52 2.35
CA ASP A 84 -11.43 -1.93 2.00
C ASP A 84 -10.01 -2.49 1.90
N THR A 85 -9.90 -3.81 2.05
CA THR A 85 -8.63 -4.53 1.92
C THR A 85 -7.98 -4.31 0.54
N GLY A 86 -8.80 -4.06 -0.49
CA GLY A 86 -8.35 -3.71 -1.83
C GLY A 86 -7.47 -2.45 -1.89
N THR A 87 -7.69 -1.47 -1.00
CA THR A 87 -6.87 -0.25 -0.93
C THR A 87 -5.43 -0.55 -0.51
N PHE A 88 -5.22 -1.49 0.42
CA PHE A 88 -3.87 -1.90 0.82
C PHE A 88 -3.15 -2.60 -0.33
N LEU A 89 -3.84 -3.48 -1.07
CA LEU A 89 -3.26 -4.14 -2.24
C LEU A 89 -2.94 -3.13 -3.35
N LEU A 90 -3.79 -2.10 -3.53
CA LEU A 90 -3.53 -1.01 -4.47
C LEU A 90 -2.23 -0.27 -4.12
N ILE A 91 -2.03 0.07 -2.84
CA ILE A 91 -0.81 0.74 -2.37
C ILE A 91 0.43 -0.14 -2.63
N ILE A 92 0.34 -1.45 -2.36
CA ILE A 92 1.42 -2.40 -2.66
C ILE A 92 1.69 -2.48 -4.16
N ALA A 93 0.64 -2.54 -4.99
CA ALA A 93 0.76 -2.55 -6.45
C ALA A 93 1.49 -1.31 -6.96
N LEU A 94 1.09 -0.12 -6.49
CA LEU A 94 1.76 1.14 -6.81
C LEU A 94 3.23 1.13 -6.37
N GLY A 95 3.53 0.55 -5.20
CA GLY A 95 4.90 0.35 -4.73
C GLY A 95 5.75 -0.46 -5.69
N PHE A 96 5.24 -1.60 -6.17
CA PHE A 96 5.95 -2.44 -7.15
C PHE A 96 6.08 -1.76 -8.52
N ILE A 97 5.07 -1.02 -8.97
CA ILE A 97 5.13 -0.28 -10.25
C ILE A 97 6.17 0.84 -10.18
N LEU A 98 6.19 1.62 -9.10
CA LEU A 98 7.19 2.66 -8.88
C LEU A 98 8.60 2.08 -8.73
N PHE A 99 8.73 0.95 -8.02
CA PHE A 99 9.99 0.22 -7.91
C PHE A 99 10.46 -0.23 -9.30
N HIS A 100 9.59 -0.80 -10.13
CA HIS A 100 9.94 -1.25 -11.47
C HIS A 100 10.47 -0.13 -12.37
N GLN A 101 9.86 1.06 -12.32
CA GLN A 101 10.31 2.21 -13.10
C GLN A 101 11.76 2.63 -12.82
N LYS A 102 12.30 2.33 -11.63
CA LYS A 102 13.67 2.69 -11.25
C LYS A 102 14.63 1.50 -11.18
N ALA A 103 14.17 0.36 -10.70
CA ALA A 103 14.97 -0.85 -10.51
C ALA A 103 14.88 -1.83 -11.69
N GLY A 104 13.99 -1.61 -12.66
CA GLY A 104 13.81 -2.48 -13.82
C GLY A 104 13.19 -3.85 -13.50
N SER A 105 12.75 -4.09 -12.27
CA SER A 105 12.23 -5.38 -11.79
C SER A 105 10.95 -5.20 -10.98
N GLY A 106 10.11 -6.25 -10.90
CA GLY A 106 8.89 -6.21 -10.08
C GLY A 106 7.59 -5.85 -10.81
N LEU A 107 7.61 -5.60 -12.13
CA LEU A 107 6.40 -5.29 -12.91
C LEU A 107 5.33 -6.38 -12.81
N MET A 108 5.72 -7.65 -12.94
CA MET A 108 4.78 -8.77 -12.87
C MET A 108 4.04 -8.78 -11.53
N ASN A 109 4.74 -8.60 -10.41
CA ASN A 109 4.10 -8.50 -9.09
C ASN A 109 3.21 -7.26 -8.99
N GLY A 110 3.65 -6.11 -9.51
CA GLY A 110 2.86 -4.88 -9.53
C GLY A 110 1.55 -5.03 -10.28
N VAL A 111 1.58 -5.62 -11.47
CA VAL A 111 0.37 -5.89 -12.28
C VAL A 111 -0.53 -6.92 -11.61
N LEU A 112 0.03 -7.99 -11.04
CA LEU A 112 -0.75 -8.99 -10.31
C LEU A 112 -1.48 -8.36 -9.11
N PHE A 113 -0.79 -7.57 -8.29
CA PHE A 113 -1.42 -6.88 -7.16
C PHE A 113 -2.41 -5.81 -7.62
N LEU A 114 -2.17 -5.14 -8.75
CA LEU A 114 -3.10 -4.15 -9.31
C LEU A 114 -4.42 -4.81 -9.73
N LEU A 115 -4.33 -5.96 -10.42
CA LEU A 115 -5.52 -6.73 -10.82
C LEU A 115 -6.29 -7.23 -9.60
N LEU A 116 -5.59 -7.77 -8.59
CA LEU A 116 -6.23 -8.18 -7.34
C LEU A 116 -6.88 -7.00 -6.60
N ALA A 117 -6.20 -5.86 -6.54
CA ALA A 117 -6.73 -4.65 -5.90
C ALA A 117 -8.02 -4.18 -6.60
N GLY A 118 -8.01 -4.11 -7.94
CA GLY A 118 -9.19 -3.77 -8.71
C GLY A 118 -10.33 -4.76 -8.47
N PHE A 119 -10.05 -6.07 -8.53
CA PHE A 119 -11.06 -7.09 -8.25
C PHE A 119 -11.68 -6.95 -6.86
N LEU A 120 -10.86 -6.69 -5.82
CA LEU A 120 -11.35 -6.52 -4.45
C LEU A 120 -12.14 -5.23 -4.25
N LEU A 121 -11.70 -4.11 -4.84
CA LEU A 121 -12.36 -2.82 -4.71
C LEU A 121 -13.73 -2.79 -5.37
N PHE A 122 -13.92 -3.54 -6.45
CA PHE A 122 -15.19 -3.64 -7.17
C PHE A 122 -15.92 -4.97 -6.91
N TYR A 123 -15.54 -5.71 -5.86
CA TYR A 123 -16.04 -7.06 -5.63
C TYR A 123 -17.55 -7.11 -5.49
N GLU A 124 -18.13 -6.26 -4.62
CA GLU A 124 -19.57 -6.22 -4.38
C GLU A 124 -20.33 -5.83 -5.67
N ASP A 125 -19.86 -4.82 -6.40
CA ASP A 125 -20.47 -4.41 -7.69
C ASP A 125 -20.45 -5.54 -8.73
N ILE A 126 -19.36 -6.30 -8.78
CA ILE A 126 -19.20 -7.46 -9.68
C ILE A 126 -20.20 -8.56 -9.29
N ILE A 127 -20.31 -8.88 -7.99
CA ILE A 127 -21.22 -9.91 -7.51
C ILE A 127 -22.67 -9.51 -7.77
N ASP A 128 -23.05 -8.28 -7.43
CA ASP A 128 -24.41 -7.77 -7.66
C ASP A 128 -24.80 -7.84 -9.14
N SER A 129 -23.87 -7.50 -10.04
CA SER A 129 -24.09 -7.62 -11.49
C SER A 129 -24.31 -9.06 -11.97
N ILE A 130 -23.72 -10.05 -11.30
CA ILE A 130 -23.82 -11.48 -11.65
C ILE A 130 -25.09 -12.11 -11.05
N THR A 131 -25.60 -11.60 -9.92
CA THR A 131 -26.80 -12.15 -9.25
C THR A 131 -28.09 -12.08 -10.08
N PHE A 132 -28.10 -11.32 -11.18
CA PHE A 132 -29.14 -11.40 -12.22
C PHE A 132 -29.37 -12.84 -12.74
N ILE A 133 -28.38 -13.74 -12.58
CA ILE A 133 -28.38 -15.13 -13.08
C ILE A 133 -28.90 -16.15 -12.02
N GLN A 134 -29.61 -15.73 -10.97
CA GLN A 134 -30.21 -16.62 -9.94
C GLN A 134 -29.23 -17.50 -9.14
N VAL A 135 -27.92 -17.28 -9.27
CA VAL A 135 -26.92 -17.93 -8.42
C VAL A 135 -26.94 -17.26 -7.04
N GLY A 136 -27.13 -18.05 -5.98
CA GLY A 136 -27.17 -17.52 -4.61
C GLY A 136 -25.88 -16.80 -4.21
N GLN A 137 -26.02 -15.61 -3.60
CA GLN A 137 -24.89 -14.78 -3.16
C GLN A 137 -23.91 -15.53 -2.24
N GLU A 138 -24.44 -16.34 -1.34
CA GLU A 138 -23.67 -17.21 -0.42
C GLU A 138 -22.70 -18.14 -1.17
N THR A 139 -23.15 -18.72 -2.29
CA THR A 139 -22.34 -19.63 -3.11
C THR A 139 -21.20 -18.89 -3.81
N LEU A 140 -21.46 -17.69 -4.34
CA LEU A 140 -20.43 -16.85 -4.98
C LEU A 140 -19.39 -16.36 -3.98
N LYS A 141 -19.83 -15.99 -2.77
CA LYS A 141 -18.94 -15.59 -1.66
C LYS A 141 -18.04 -16.73 -1.22
N PHE A 142 -18.51 -17.97 -1.20
CA PHE A 142 -17.68 -19.15 -0.89
C PHE A 142 -16.72 -19.53 -2.03
N LEU A 143 -17.16 -19.43 -3.30
CA LEU A 143 -16.33 -19.79 -4.45
C LEU A 143 -15.14 -18.85 -4.64
N THR A 144 -15.26 -17.58 -4.23
CA THR A 144 -14.21 -16.56 -4.42
C THR A 144 -12.91 -16.93 -3.69
N PRO A 145 -12.89 -17.19 -2.36
CA PRO A 145 -11.70 -17.69 -1.66
C PRO A 145 -11.13 -19.00 -2.24
N LEU A 146 -12.00 -19.91 -2.68
CA LEU A 146 -11.59 -21.21 -3.23
C LEU A 146 -10.84 -21.03 -4.55
N LEU A 147 -11.30 -20.14 -5.43
CA LEU A 147 -10.62 -19.76 -6.66
C LEU A 147 -9.22 -19.19 -6.38
N PHE A 148 -9.10 -18.24 -5.44
CA PHE A 148 -7.81 -17.68 -5.06
C PHE A 148 -6.84 -18.75 -4.54
N LEU A 149 -7.33 -19.68 -3.72
CA LEU A 149 -6.54 -20.76 -3.17
C LEU A 149 -6.05 -21.72 -4.26
N LEU A 150 -6.93 -22.12 -5.19
CA LEU A 150 -6.57 -23.02 -6.29
C LEU A 150 -5.57 -22.37 -7.26
N ILE A 151 -5.80 -21.11 -7.65
CA ILE A 151 -4.90 -20.36 -8.55
C ILE A 151 -3.54 -20.16 -7.89
N GLY A 152 -3.52 -19.73 -6.61
CA GLY A 152 -2.28 -19.54 -5.85
C GLY A 152 -1.51 -20.85 -5.68
N GLY A 153 -2.21 -21.95 -5.36
CA GLY A 153 -1.64 -23.29 -5.24
C GLY A 153 -1.03 -23.79 -6.55
N TYR A 154 -1.74 -23.61 -7.67
CA TYR A 154 -1.23 -23.96 -9.00
C TYR A 154 0.07 -23.21 -9.33
N PHE A 155 0.13 -21.90 -9.08
CA PHE A 155 1.30 -21.09 -9.36
C PHE A 155 2.52 -21.48 -8.50
N LEU A 156 2.29 -21.89 -7.24
CA LEU A 156 3.32 -22.42 -6.34
C LEU A 156 3.92 -23.74 -6.85
N LEU A 157 3.09 -24.63 -7.40
CA LEU A 157 3.51 -25.95 -7.89
C LEU A 157 4.15 -25.88 -9.27
N SER A 158 3.73 -24.94 -10.13
CA SER A 158 4.25 -24.78 -11.49
C SER A 158 5.74 -24.37 -11.52
N LYS A 159 6.24 -23.65 -10.50
CA LYS A 159 7.66 -23.28 -10.40
C LYS A 159 8.61 -24.38 -9.93
N ARG A 160 8.10 -25.56 -9.54
CA ARG A 160 8.93 -26.70 -9.10
C ARG A 160 9.26 -27.70 -10.21
N LYS A 161 9.00 -27.37 -11.48
CA LYS A 161 9.39 -28.16 -12.66
C LYS A 161 10.33 -27.38 -13.56
#